data_AF-F1TGV3-F1
#
_entry.id   AF-F1TGV3-F1
#
_cell.length_a   1.000
_cell.length_b   1.000
_cell.length_c   1.000
_cell.angle_alpha   90.00
_cell.angle_beta   90.00
_cell.angle_gamma   90.00
#
_symmetry.space_group_name_H-M   'P 1'
#
loop_
_entity.id
_entity.type
_entity.pdbx_description
1 polymer ?
#
loop_
_entity_poly.entity_id
_entity_poly.type
_entity_poly.pdbx_seq_one_letter_code
_entity_poly.pdbx_strand_id
1 'polypeptide(L)'
;MLYLETLKRQHEEIAEILSDIKSYINHKNIANEALEISSKISNLAGKLKVHLNTEDQYMYPQLLKSSNSEVQTTAQAYIDEMGTISTEFMAYKDRFNTRTKITNEIDLFVSESKRIFSLLQQRIAKEDSNLYQQI
;
A
#
# COMPACT_ATOMS: atom_id res chain seq x y z
N MET A 1 17.25 7.36 -12.05
CA MET A 1 18.05 7.27 -10.81
C MET A 1 17.82 5.90 -10.17
N LEU A 2 18.80 5.33 -9.47
CA LEU A 2 18.74 3.96 -8.92
C LEU A 2 17.53 3.69 -8.00
N TYR A 3 17.03 4.71 -7.30
CA TYR A 3 15.88 4.56 -6.40
C TYR A 3 14.53 4.47 -7.14
N LEU A 4 14.38 5.05 -8.35
CA LEU A 4 13.13 4.97 -9.11
C LEU A 4 12.84 3.54 -9.57
N GLU A 5 13.86 2.83 -10.05
CA GLU A 5 13.72 1.41 -10.40
C GLU A 5 13.43 0.54 -9.17
N THR A 6 13.94 0.94 -8.00
CA THR A 6 13.61 0.28 -6.73
C THR A 6 12.15 0.51 -6.34
N LEU A 7 11.64 1.74 -6.45
CA LEU A 7 10.26 2.08 -6.15
C LEU A 7 9.28 1.37 -7.09
N LYS A 8 9.56 1.35 -8.40
CA LYS A 8 8.74 0.60 -9.38
C LYS A 8 8.66 -0.89 -9.05
N ARG A 9 9.80 -1.51 -8.75
CA ARG A 9 9.82 -2.92 -8.31
C ARG A 9 8.99 -3.12 -7.04
N GLN A 10 9.09 -2.21 -6.06
CA GLN A 10 8.28 -2.29 -4.85
C GLN A 10 6.77 -2.18 -5.15
N HIS A 11 6.36 -1.36 -6.12
CA HIS A 11 4.97 -1.27 -6.56
C HIS A 11 4.47 -2.59 -7.16
N GLU A 12 5.29 -3.22 -8.00
CA GLU A 12 4.97 -4.54 -8.58
C GLU A 12 4.77 -5.60 -7.49
N GLU A 13 5.69 -5.66 -6.51
CA GLU A 13 5.59 -6.57 -5.37
C GLU A 13 4.32 -6.33 -4.53
N ILE A 14 3.97 -5.06 -4.27
CA ILE A 14 2.75 -4.69 -3.56
C ILE A 14 1.52 -5.12 -4.37
N ALA A 15 1.49 -4.82 -5.68
CA ALA A 15 0.39 -5.13 -6.57
C ALA A 15 0.14 -6.65 -6.68
N GLU A 16 1.20 -7.45 -6.73
CA GLU A 16 1.13 -8.91 -6.73
C GLU A 16 0.43 -9.44 -5.46
N ILE A 17 0.86 -8.99 -4.28
CA ILE A 17 0.25 -9.42 -3.01
C ILE A 17 -1.22 -9.00 -2.93
N LEU A 18 -1.56 -7.78 -3.38
CA LEU A 18 -2.94 -7.30 -3.43
C LEU A 18 -3.80 -8.17 -4.37
N SER A 19 -3.25 -8.57 -5.53
CA SER A 19 -3.93 -9.44 -6.49
C SER A 19 -4.21 -10.82 -5.90
N ASP A 20 -3.23 -11.42 -5.23
CA ASP A 20 -3.37 -12.71 -4.57
C ASP A 20 -4.50 -12.70 -3.53
N ILE A 21 -4.52 -11.70 -2.64
CA ILE A 21 -5.57 -11.60 -1.61
C ILE A 21 -6.94 -11.42 -2.26
N LYS A 22 -7.04 -10.60 -3.31
CA LYS A 22 -8.29 -10.42 -4.07
C LYS A 22 -8.76 -11.71 -4.72
N SER A 23 -7.85 -12.54 -5.23
CA SER A 23 -8.17 -13.86 -5.78
C SER A 23 -8.86 -14.75 -4.75
N TYR A 24 -8.33 -14.80 -3.52
CA TYR A 24 -8.98 -15.56 -2.43
C TYR A 24 -10.38 -15.04 -2.09
N ILE A 25 -10.55 -13.72 -2.07
CA ILE A 25 -11.85 -13.08 -1.84
C ILE A 25 -12.84 -13.45 -2.95
N ASN A 26 -12.41 -13.39 -4.22
CA ASN A 26 -13.26 -13.64 -5.37
C ASN A 26 -13.71 -15.10 -5.49
N HIS A 27 -12.82 -16.06 -5.16
CA HIS A 27 -13.14 -17.49 -5.14
C HIS A 27 -13.98 -17.91 -3.92
N LYS A 28 -14.29 -16.98 -2.99
CA LYS A 28 -15.07 -17.23 -1.77
C LYS A 28 -14.52 -18.35 -0.87
N ASN A 29 -13.22 -18.64 -0.96
CA ASN A 29 -12.55 -19.68 -0.16
C ASN A 29 -11.89 -19.13 1.11
N ILE A 30 -12.33 -17.96 1.58
CA ILE A 30 -11.65 -17.16 2.62
C ILE A 30 -11.42 -17.96 3.91
N ALA A 31 -12.39 -18.76 4.36
CA ALA A 31 -12.29 -19.48 5.63
C ALA A 31 -11.19 -20.56 5.62
N ASN A 32 -11.00 -21.23 4.48
CA ASN A 32 -9.98 -22.26 4.33
C ASN A 32 -8.59 -21.63 4.12
N GLU A 33 -8.53 -20.50 3.42
CA GLU A 33 -7.29 -19.79 3.09
C GLU A 33 -6.88 -18.74 4.13
N ALA A 34 -7.65 -18.55 5.20
CA ALA A 34 -7.49 -17.45 6.15
C ALA A 34 -6.08 -17.38 6.78
N LEU A 35 -5.40 -18.52 6.96
CA LEU A 35 -4.01 -18.53 7.44
C LEU A 35 -3.07 -17.86 6.41
N GLU A 36 -3.16 -18.28 5.16
CA GLU A 36 -2.36 -17.74 4.06
C GLU A 36 -2.67 -16.26 3.81
N ILE A 37 -3.97 -15.90 3.82
CA ILE A 37 -4.41 -14.50 3.72
C ILE A 37 -3.78 -13.64 4.83
N SER A 38 -3.81 -14.10 6.09
CA SER A 38 -3.24 -13.35 7.22
C SER A 38 -1.72 -13.18 7.11
N SER A 39 -1.03 -14.18 6.55
CA SER A 39 0.40 -14.12 6.24
C SER A 39 0.68 -13.08 5.15
N LYS A 40 -0.09 -13.09 4.05
CA LYS A 40 0.02 -12.11 2.98
C LYS A 40 -0.27 -10.68 3.43
N ILE A 41 -1.24 -10.46 4.32
CA ILE A 41 -1.50 -9.14 4.94
C ILE A 41 -0.27 -8.66 5.74
N SER A 42 0.35 -9.55 6.50
CA SER A 42 1.55 -9.22 7.27
C SER A 42 2.76 -8.94 6.37
N ASN A 43 2.91 -9.69 5.27
CA ASN A 43 3.93 -9.44 4.24
C ASN A 43 3.71 -8.07 3.57
N LEU A 44 2.47 -7.77 3.15
CA LEU A 44 2.10 -6.49 2.57
C LEU A 44 2.46 -5.31 3.50
N ALA A 45 2.24 -5.45 4.82
CA ALA A 45 2.65 -4.45 5.79
C ALA A 45 4.16 -4.22 5.81
N GLY A 46 4.96 -5.29 5.74
CA GLY A 46 6.40 -5.20 5.63
C GLY A 46 6.84 -4.48 4.35
N LYS A 47 6.24 -4.84 3.21
CA LYS A 47 6.54 -4.22 1.91
C LYS A 47 6.17 -2.74 1.88
N LEU A 48 4.99 -2.37 2.37
CA LEU A 48 4.58 -0.97 2.47
C LEU A 48 5.54 -0.16 3.35
N LYS A 49 5.97 -0.72 4.49
CA LYS A 49 6.95 -0.05 5.35
C LYS A 49 8.29 0.18 4.65
N VAL A 50 8.78 -0.79 3.89
CA VAL A 50 10.02 -0.64 3.11
C VAL A 50 9.86 0.41 2.01
N HIS A 51 8.72 0.41 1.33
CA HIS A 51 8.39 1.39 0.30
C HIS A 51 8.36 2.81 0.86
N LEU A 52 7.56 3.06 1.90
CA LEU A 52 7.49 4.33 2.64
C LEU A 52 8.87 4.84 3.05
N ASN A 53 9.69 3.98 3.67
CA ASN A 53 11.04 4.35 4.08
C ASN A 53 11.92 4.76 2.88
N THR A 54 11.73 4.14 1.71
CA THR A 54 12.48 4.48 0.50
C THR A 54 12.06 5.87 0.00
N GLU A 55 10.77 6.18 0.02
CA GLU A 55 10.27 7.50 -0.36
C GLU A 55 10.79 8.61 0.58
N ASP A 56 10.70 8.38 1.90
CA ASP A 56 11.13 9.32 2.94
C ASP A 56 12.63 9.61 2.89
N GLN A 57 13.44 8.61 2.58
CA GLN A 57 14.90 8.76 2.55
C GLN A 57 15.40 9.39 1.25
N TYR A 58 14.76 9.09 0.13
CA TYR A 58 15.33 9.41 -1.19
C TYR A 58 14.45 10.34 -2.01
N MET A 59 13.15 10.11 -2.09
CA MET A 59 12.28 10.81 -3.03
C MET A 59 11.78 12.14 -2.49
N TYR A 60 11.04 12.13 -1.37
CA TYR A 60 10.43 13.33 -0.81
C TYR A 60 11.45 14.45 -0.50
N PRO A 61 12.64 14.16 0.06
CA PRO A 61 13.64 15.20 0.31
C PRO A 61 14.10 15.95 -0.94
N GLN A 62 14.09 15.31 -2.11
CA GLN A 62 14.47 15.95 -3.38
C GLN A 62 13.34 16.86 -3.88
N LEU A 63 12.11 16.36 -3.88
CA LEU A 63 10.93 17.10 -4.33
C LEU A 63 10.66 18.34 -3.45
N LEU A 64 10.81 18.22 -2.14
CA LEU A 64 10.65 19.33 -1.19
C LEU A 64 11.72 20.42 -1.34
N LYS A 65 12.88 20.10 -1.94
CA LYS A 65 13.96 21.06 -2.24
C LYS A 65 13.86 21.66 -3.64
N SER A 66 12.86 21.27 -4.43
CA SER A 66 12.64 21.80 -5.79
C SER A 66 12.48 23.33 -5.75
N SER A 67 12.97 24.05 -6.75
CA SER A 67 12.72 25.50 -6.87
C SER A 67 11.30 25.82 -7.32
N ASN A 68 10.53 24.82 -7.76
CA ASN A 68 9.13 24.96 -8.16
C ASN A 68 8.20 24.72 -6.95
N SER A 69 7.46 25.75 -6.54
CA SER A 69 6.52 25.68 -5.41
C SER A 69 5.36 24.71 -5.62
N GLU A 70 4.97 24.44 -6.87
CA GLU A 70 3.93 23.47 -7.20
C GLU A 70 4.39 22.04 -6.93
N VAL A 71 5.65 21.74 -7.23
CA VAL A 71 6.28 20.43 -6.94
C VAL A 71 6.36 20.21 -5.42
N GLN A 72 6.77 21.22 -4.65
CA GLN A 72 6.81 21.14 -3.19
C GLN A 72 5.41 20.88 -2.59
N THR A 73 4.41 21.63 -3.07
CA THR A 73 3.01 21.49 -2.60
C THR A 73 2.46 20.10 -2.92
N THR A 74 2.74 19.59 -4.13
CA THR A 74 2.34 18.25 -4.55
C THR A 74 3.02 17.19 -3.68
N ALA A 75 4.33 17.32 -3.43
CA ALA A 75 5.06 16.38 -2.58
C ALA A 75 4.49 16.34 -1.15
N GLN A 76 4.20 17.50 -0.55
CA GLN A 76 3.60 17.56 0.78
C GLN A 76 2.23 16.88 0.82
N ALA A 77 1.38 17.11 -0.19
CA ALA A 77 0.07 16.47 -0.28
C ALA A 77 0.19 14.93 -0.37
N TYR A 78 1.18 14.42 -1.09
CA TYR A 78 1.42 12.97 -1.22
C TYR A 78 1.95 12.35 0.08
N ILE A 79 2.80 13.06 0.82
CA ILE A 79 3.26 12.66 2.16
C ILE A 79 2.07 12.54 3.11
N ASP A 80 1.20 13.55 3.14
CA ASP A 80 0.04 13.59 4.04
C ASP A 80 -0.99 12.50 3.69
N GLU A 81 -1.25 12.31 2.38
CA GLU A 81 -2.13 11.24 1.88
C GLU A 81 -1.58 9.86 2.27
N MET A 82 -0.29 9.61 2.04
CA MET A 82 0.31 8.30 2.31
C MET A 82 0.41 8.02 3.83
N GLY A 83 0.65 9.04 4.66
CA GLY A 83 0.59 8.93 6.12
C GLY A 83 -0.80 8.49 6.62
N THR A 84 -1.85 9.03 6.01
CA THR A 84 -3.24 8.64 6.30
C THR A 84 -3.51 7.20 5.87
N ILE A 85 -3.16 6.83 4.63
CA ILE A 85 -3.35 5.47 4.11
C ILE A 85 -2.58 4.44 4.94
N SER A 86 -1.34 4.75 5.34
CA SER A 86 -0.51 3.89 6.18
C SER A 86 -1.17 3.63 7.54
N THR A 87 -1.71 4.67 8.16
CA THR A 87 -2.44 4.56 9.43
C THR A 87 -3.67 3.66 9.30
N GLU A 88 -4.48 3.88 8.26
CA GLU A 88 -5.67 3.06 8.00
C GLU A 88 -5.31 1.60 7.69
N PHE A 89 -4.24 1.38 6.92
CA PHE A 89 -3.78 0.04 6.58
C PHE A 89 -3.26 -0.72 7.82
N MET A 90 -2.56 -0.04 8.73
CA MET A 90 -2.09 -0.65 9.97
C MET A 90 -3.26 -1.08 10.87
N ALA A 91 -4.32 -0.26 10.97
CA ALA A 91 -5.55 -0.64 11.67
C ALA A 91 -6.23 -1.86 11.03
N TYR A 92 -6.37 -1.86 9.70
CA TYR A 92 -6.88 -3.01 8.93
C TYR A 92 -6.04 -4.28 9.17
N LYS A 93 -4.71 -4.16 9.10
CA LYS A 93 -3.78 -5.26 9.35
C LYS A 93 -3.98 -5.80 10.75
N ASP A 94 -4.01 -4.96 11.78
CA ASP A 94 -4.19 -5.41 13.16
C ASP A 94 -5.56 -6.05 13.39
N ARG A 95 -6.59 -5.64 12.64
CA ARG A 95 -7.89 -6.28 12.64
C ARG A 95 -7.90 -7.67 12.00
N PHE A 96 -7.04 -7.94 11.02
CA PHE A 96 -7.09 -9.18 10.22
C PHE A 96 -5.77 -9.98 10.15
N ASN A 97 -4.81 -9.72 11.03
CA ASN A 97 -3.48 -10.38 11.01
C ASN A 97 -3.44 -11.83 11.54
N THR A 98 -4.59 -12.46 11.81
CA THR A 98 -4.64 -13.87 12.19
C THR A 98 -5.78 -14.58 11.51
N ARG A 99 -5.63 -15.89 11.32
CA ARG A 99 -6.70 -16.76 10.83
C ARG A 99 -8.02 -16.52 11.56
N THR A 100 -8.00 -16.57 12.90
CA THR A 100 -9.20 -16.44 13.73
C THR A 100 -9.89 -15.10 13.54
N LYS A 101 -9.12 -14.01 13.45
CA LYS A 101 -9.66 -12.67 13.22
C LYS A 101 -10.40 -12.56 11.88
N ILE A 102 -9.82 -13.14 10.82
CA ILE A 102 -10.47 -13.18 9.50
C ILE A 102 -11.73 -14.05 9.54
N THR A 103 -11.65 -15.28 10.08
CA THR A 103 -12.78 -16.22 10.06
C THR A 103 -13.96 -15.77 10.90
N ASN A 104 -13.73 -14.97 11.95
CA ASN A 104 -14.79 -14.44 12.80
C ASN A 104 -15.55 -13.26 12.15
N GLU A 105 -14.94 -12.57 11.19
CA GLU A 105 -15.49 -11.34 10.59
C GLU A 105 -15.36 -11.34 9.04
N ILE A 106 -15.71 -12.45 8.37
CA ILE A 106 -15.47 -12.63 6.92
C ILE A 106 -16.07 -11.50 6.06
N ASP A 107 -17.33 -11.15 6.28
CA ASP A 107 -18.00 -10.12 5.47
C ASP A 107 -17.33 -8.75 5.64
N LEU A 108 -16.92 -8.45 6.87
CA LEU A 108 -16.25 -7.21 7.20
C LEU A 108 -14.84 -7.18 6.61
N PHE A 109 -14.10 -8.28 6.73
CA PHE A 109 -12.81 -8.48 6.04
C PHE A 109 -12.96 -8.17 4.55
N VAL A 110 -13.92 -8.78 3.85
CA VAL A 110 -14.13 -8.53 2.41
C VAL A 110 -14.40 -7.05 2.12
N SER A 111 -15.26 -6.41 2.90
CA SER A 111 -15.63 -5.00 2.69
C SER A 111 -14.46 -4.05 2.94
N GLU A 112 -13.70 -4.26 4.02
CA GLU A 112 -12.55 -3.42 4.36
C GLU A 112 -11.37 -3.68 3.42
N SER A 113 -11.10 -4.94 3.04
CA SER A 113 -10.07 -5.27 2.05
C SER A 113 -10.31 -4.54 0.74
N LYS A 114 -11.55 -4.53 0.24
CA LYS A 114 -11.90 -3.80 -1.00
C LYS A 114 -11.59 -2.30 -0.87
N ARG A 115 -11.97 -1.70 0.26
CA ARG A 115 -11.76 -0.28 0.53
C ARG A 115 -10.27 0.05 0.61
N ILE A 116 -9.51 -0.63 1.48
CA ILE A 116 -8.10 -0.31 1.73
C ILE A 116 -7.22 -0.64 0.53
N PHE A 117 -7.51 -1.72 -0.20
CA PHE A 117 -6.76 -2.06 -1.42
C PHE A 117 -7.02 -1.07 -2.55
N SER A 118 -8.24 -0.52 -2.64
CA SER A 118 -8.53 0.55 -3.59
C SER A 118 -7.72 1.81 -3.29
N LEU A 119 -7.60 2.20 -2.02
CA LEU A 119 -6.79 3.35 -1.61
C LEU A 119 -5.31 3.16 -1.96
N LEU A 120 -4.74 1.99 -1.63
CA LEU A 120 -3.35 1.66 -1.96
C LEU A 120 -3.08 1.68 -3.47
N GLN A 121 -3.96 1.08 -4.26
CA GLN A 121 -3.81 1.06 -5.73
C GLN A 121 -3.92 2.44 -6.35
N GLN A 122 -4.86 3.27 -5.87
CA GLN A 122 -4.98 4.66 -6.34
C GLN A 122 -3.74 5.46 -5.99
N ARG A 123 -3.18 5.28 -4.79
CA ARG A 123 -1.96 5.95 -4.36
C ARG A 123 -0.75 5.57 -5.22
N ILE A 124 -0.56 4.29 -5.50
CA ILE A 124 0.48 3.78 -6.40
C ILE A 124 0.32 4.33 -7.82
N ALA A 125 -0.90 4.31 -8.36
CA ALA A 125 -1.16 4.85 -9.70
C ALA A 125 -0.85 6.35 -9.79
N LYS A 126 -1.12 7.12 -8.72
CA LYS A 126 -0.78 8.55 -8.63
C LYS A 126 0.73 8.81 -8.57
N GLU A 127 1.52 7.95 -7.92
CA GLU A 127 2.99 8.01 -7.99
C GLU A 127 3.48 7.79 -9.41
N ASP A 128 3.06 6.67 -10.01
CA ASP A 128 3.57 6.20 -11.30
C ASP A 128 3.24 7.17 -12.44
N SER A 129 2.04 7.75 -12.42
CA SER A 129 1.54 8.60 -13.52
C SER A 129 1.86 10.09 -13.36
N ASN A 130 2.17 10.55 -12.14
CA ASN A 130 2.38 11.98 -11.88
C ASN A 130 3.72 12.22 -11.17
N LEU A 131 3.88 11.71 -9.94
CA LEU A 131 5.00 12.10 -9.09
C LEU A 131 6.36 11.71 -9.70
N TYR A 132 6.47 10.51 -10.29
CA TYR A 132 7.71 10.07 -10.93
C TYR A 132 8.06 10.82 -12.20
N GLN A 133 7.13 11.58 -12.79
CA GLN A 133 7.42 12.47 -13.93
C GLN A 133 8.04 13.81 -13.50
N GLN A 134 7.93 14.17 -12.22
CA GLN A 134 8.47 15.42 -11.67
C GLN A 134 9.91 15.30 -11.16
N ILE A 135 10.51 14.11 -11.29
CA ILE A 135 11.85 13.71 -10.83
C ILE A 135 12.76 13.50 -12.04
#